data_AF-A0A3A9FUL3-F1
#
_entry.id   AF-A0A3A9FUL3-F1
#
_cell.length_a   1.000
_cell.length_b   1.000
_cell.length_c   1.000
_cell.angle_alpha   90.00
_cell.angle_beta   90.00
_cell.angle_gamma   90.00
#
_symmetry.space_group_name_H-M   'P 1'
#
loop_
_entity.id
_entity.type
_entity.pdbx_description
1 polymer ?
#
loop_
_entity_poly.entity_id
_entity_poly.type
_entity_poly.pdbx_seq_one_letter_code
_entity_poly.pdbx_strand_id
1 'polypeptide(L)'
;MDFIINEKRPFNLETDGFGALKNIRLSSEKDFADITAELRAKDGMVVDEENNVNFIYPVSALPTNHQVKLADGRSFTAMCAIDAIGAAFTFHQDTEIHSVCSVCGAPIHIVMQDGTPVEYSPKDLHALTFTLGEISNWAGSC
;
A
#
# COMPACT_ATOMS: atom_id res chain seq x y z
N MET A 1 8.62 -0.32 -0.46
CA MET A 1 7.54 -0.97 0.31
C MET A 1 8.09 -1.61 1.58
N ASP A 2 8.98 -2.62 1.48
CA ASP A 2 9.54 -3.31 2.67
C ASP A 2 10.13 -2.37 3.72
N PHE A 3 10.77 -1.28 3.29
CA PHE A 3 11.27 -0.24 4.20
C PHE A 3 10.18 0.28 5.15
N ILE A 4 9.04 0.73 4.60
CA ILE A 4 7.93 1.30 5.40
C ILE A 4 7.38 0.25 6.35
N ILE A 5 7.27 -1.00 5.88
CA ILE A 5 6.78 -2.13 6.68
C ILE A 5 7.71 -2.44 7.85
N ASN A 6 9.03 -2.40 7.63
CA ASN A 6 10.03 -2.77 8.64
C ASN A 6 10.32 -1.63 9.62
N GLU A 7 10.50 -0.42 9.11
CA GLU A 7 10.89 0.76 9.90
C GLU A 7 9.69 1.47 10.54
N LYS A 8 8.46 1.12 10.15
CA LYS A 8 7.21 1.70 10.66
C LYS A 8 7.15 3.23 10.55
N ARG A 9 7.77 3.78 9.50
CA ARG A 9 7.75 5.21 9.17
C ARG A 9 7.77 5.44 7.65
N PRO A 10 7.41 6.63 7.17
CA PRO A 10 7.58 6.99 5.77
C PRO A 10 9.03 6.87 5.30
N PHE A 11 9.19 6.55 4.01
CA PHE A 11 10.48 6.54 3.33
C PHE A 11 10.78 7.93 2.80
N ASN A 12 11.89 8.54 3.18
CA ASN A 12 12.25 9.88 2.73
C ASN A 12 13.18 9.81 1.50
N LEU A 13 12.79 10.45 0.40
CA LEU A 13 13.52 10.36 -0.87
C LEU A 13 14.94 10.94 -0.81
N GLU A 14 15.19 11.88 0.09
CA GLU A 14 16.49 12.56 0.21
C GLU A 14 17.38 11.92 1.27
N THR A 15 16.84 11.65 2.46
CA THR A 15 17.63 11.17 3.61
C THR A 15 17.82 9.66 3.64
N ASP A 16 16.82 8.87 3.22
CA ASP A 16 16.96 7.41 3.06
C ASP A 16 17.54 7.09 1.67
N GLY A 17 16.87 7.62 0.63
CA GLY A 17 17.32 7.60 -0.75
C GLY A 17 17.75 6.23 -1.28
N PHE A 18 18.64 6.24 -2.29
CA PHE A 18 19.15 5.02 -2.91
C PHE A 18 19.85 4.07 -1.91
N GLY A 19 20.53 4.63 -0.90
CA GLY A 19 21.31 3.85 0.08
C GLY A 19 20.49 2.94 0.98
N ALA A 20 19.21 3.28 1.22
CA ALA A 20 18.29 2.46 2.00
C ALA A 20 17.66 1.30 1.20
N LEU A 21 17.78 1.31 -0.14
CA LEU A 21 17.13 0.35 -1.04
C LEU A 21 18.06 -0.77 -1.51
N LYS A 22 18.96 -1.24 -0.63
CA LYS A 22 20.00 -2.25 -0.96
C LYS A 22 19.48 -3.56 -1.55
N ASN A 23 18.21 -3.88 -1.31
CA ASN A 23 17.58 -5.12 -1.76
C ASN A 23 16.76 -4.95 -3.05
N ILE A 24 16.70 -3.73 -3.61
CA ILE A 24 16.01 -3.46 -4.87
C ILE A 24 17.03 -3.51 -6.01
N ARG A 25 16.66 -4.16 -7.12
CA ARG A 25 17.45 -4.15 -8.36
C ARG A 25 17.36 -2.78 -9.03
N LEU A 26 18.11 -1.82 -8.51
CA LEU A 26 18.38 -0.53 -9.17
C LEU A 26 19.85 -0.51 -9.59
N SER A 27 20.13 -0.09 -10.83
CA SER A 27 21.49 -0.18 -11.38
C SER A 27 22.35 1.02 -10.97
N SER A 28 21.75 2.14 -10.56
CA SER A 28 22.45 3.37 -10.18
C SER A 28 21.59 4.33 -9.35
N GLU A 29 22.24 5.33 -8.72
CA GLU A 29 21.54 6.48 -8.11
C GLU A 29 20.73 7.28 -9.14
N LYS A 30 21.19 7.32 -10.40
CA LYS A 30 20.46 7.95 -11.49
C LYS A 30 19.16 7.20 -11.79
N ASP A 31 19.19 5.86 -11.81
CA ASP A 31 17.99 5.04 -12.02
C ASP A 31 16.96 5.31 -10.91
N PHE A 32 17.43 5.43 -9.66
CA PHE A 32 16.56 5.78 -8.53
C PHE A 32 15.89 7.15 -8.73
N ALA A 33 16.67 8.17 -9.10
CA ALA A 33 16.14 9.51 -9.35
C ALA A 33 15.14 9.51 -10.51
N ASP A 34 15.47 8.85 -11.63
CA ASP A 34 14.62 8.80 -12.82
C ASP A 34 13.30 8.04 -12.53
N ILE A 35 13.35 6.92 -11.81
CA ILE A 35 12.16 6.13 -11.44
C ILE A 35 11.28 6.88 -10.42
N THR A 36 11.86 7.51 -9.41
CA THR A 36 11.08 8.24 -8.41
C THR A 36 10.40 9.47 -9.01
N ALA A 37 11.08 10.17 -9.92
CA ALA A 37 10.48 11.25 -10.71
C ALA A 37 9.31 10.75 -11.57
N GLU A 38 9.47 9.62 -12.26
CA GLU A 38 8.42 9.04 -13.09
C GLU A 38 7.21 8.57 -12.28
N LEU A 39 7.45 7.92 -11.14
CA LEU A 39 6.39 7.50 -10.23
C LEU A 39 5.62 8.71 -9.69
N ARG A 40 6.31 9.80 -9.33
CA ARG A 40 5.65 11.04 -8.90
C ARG A 40 4.83 11.68 -10.03
N ALA A 41 5.37 11.72 -11.25
CA ALA A 41 4.68 12.30 -12.40
C ALA A 41 3.43 11.52 -12.81
N LYS A 42 3.36 10.22 -12.47
CA LYS A 42 2.24 9.32 -12.77
C LYS A 42 1.32 9.05 -11.59
N ASP A 43 1.44 9.83 -10.51
CA ASP A 43 0.70 9.61 -9.26
C ASP A 43 0.87 8.20 -8.69
N GLY A 44 2.00 7.53 -8.97
CA GLY A 44 2.33 6.19 -8.48
C GLY A 44 2.83 6.17 -7.04
N MET A 45 3.04 7.34 -6.44
CA MET A 45 3.31 7.52 -5.03
C MET A 45 2.79 8.88 -4.56
N VAL A 46 2.42 8.97 -3.29
CA VAL A 46 2.09 10.22 -2.62
C VAL A 46 3.27 10.65 -1.79
N VAL A 47 3.80 11.83 -2.10
CA VAL A 47 4.95 12.44 -1.44
C VAL A 47 4.52 13.75 -0.81
N ASP A 48 4.86 13.96 0.46
CA ASP A 48 4.62 15.25 1.13
C ASP A 48 5.69 16.31 0.81
N GLU A 49 5.53 17.48 1.42
CA GLU A 49 6.41 18.65 1.22
C GLU A 49 7.83 18.41 1.76
N GLU A 50 8.02 17.44 2.66
CA GLU A 50 9.31 17.07 3.25
C GLU A 50 9.98 15.91 2.49
N ASN A 51 9.45 15.53 1.32
CA ASN A 51 9.89 14.40 0.51
C ASN A 51 9.66 13.01 1.14
N ASN A 52 8.72 12.89 2.06
CA ASN A 52 8.34 11.59 2.59
C ASN A 52 7.31 10.91 1.67
N VAL A 53 7.61 9.68 1.27
CA VAL A 53 6.68 8.78 0.60
C VAL A 53 5.71 8.23 1.64
N ASN A 54 4.54 8.86 1.71
CA ASN A 54 3.48 8.50 2.66
C ASN A 54 2.62 7.34 2.15
N PHE A 55 2.47 7.23 0.83
CA PHE A 55 1.72 6.15 0.21
C PHE A 55 2.40 5.68 -1.07
N ILE A 56 2.52 4.35 -1.22
CA ILE A 56 2.94 3.71 -2.45
C ILE A 56 2.28 2.34 -2.50
N TYR A 57 1.52 2.06 -3.57
CA TYR A 57 0.71 0.85 -3.68
C TYR A 57 1.48 -0.42 -3.26
N PRO A 58 0.94 -1.28 -2.38
CA PRO A 58 -0.32 -1.17 -1.62
C PRO A 58 -0.11 -0.61 -0.20
N VAL A 59 1.09 -0.12 0.13
CA VAL A 59 1.51 0.24 1.50
C VAL A 59 1.28 1.72 1.77
N SER A 60 0.60 1.99 2.89
CA SER A 60 0.57 3.29 3.55
C SER A 60 1.60 3.31 4.69
N ALA A 61 2.35 4.41 4.78
CA ALA A 61 3.13 4.74 5.97
C ALA A 61 2.27 5.41 7.06
N LEU A 62 1.10 5.95 6.68
CA LEU A 62 0.14 6.54 7.60
C LEU A 62 -0.85 5.48 8.10
N PRO A 63 -1.28 5.52 9.38
CA PRO A 63 -2.32 4.63 9.87
C PRO A 63 -3.62 4.82 9.10
N THR A 64 -4.24 3.71 8.69
CA THR A 64 -5.56 3.69 8.07
C THR A 64 -6.43 2.61 8.72
N ASN A 65 -7.70 2.58 8.34
CA ASN A 65 -8.60 1.51 8.76
C ASN A 65 -8.23 0.15 8.17
N HIS A 66 -7.53 0.10 7.03
CA HIS A 66 -7.26 -1.12 6.29
C HIS A 66 -5.94 -1.74 6.74
N GLN A 67 -5.99 -2.57 7.77
CA GLN A 67 -4.82 -3.25 8.32
C GLN A 67 -4.60 -4.58 7.59
N VAL A 68 -3.39 -4.81 7.12
CA VAL A 68 -2.97 -6.02 6.41
C VAL A 68 -1.88 -6.72 7.21
N LYS A 69 -2.01 -8.02 7.39
CA LYS A 69 -1.00 -8.90 7.96
C LYS A 69 -0.60 -9.92 6.89
N LEU A 70 0.70 -10.01 6.63
CA LEU A 70 1.30 -10.98 5.72
C LEU A 70 1.54 -12.32 6.45
N ALA A 71 1.57 -13.41 5.70
CA ALA A 71 1.84 -14.76 6.22
C ALA A 71 3.17 -14.86 6.98
N ASP A 72 4.18 -14.07 6.58
CA ASP A 72 5.48 -14.00 7.27
C ASP A 72 5.47 -13.20 8.58
N GLY A 73 4.30 -12.72 9.01
CA GLY A 73 4.09 -12.01 10.28
C GLY A 73 4.27 -10.50 10.21
N ARG A 74 4.74 -9.95 9.09
CA ARG A 74 4.78 -8.50 8.89
C ARG A 74 3.38 -7.92 8.77
N SER A 75 3.23 -6.66 9.15
CA SER A 75 1.94 -5.95 9.08
C SER A 75 2.12 -4.50 8.64
N PHE A 76 1.12 -3.97 7.95
CA PHE A 76 1.07 -2.59 7.49
C PHE A 76 -0.38 -2.14 7.28
N THR A 77 -0.59 -0.87 6.97
CA THR A 77 -1.89 -0.33 6.59
C THR A 77 -1.92 -0.03 5.10
N ALA A 78 -3.04 -0.26 4.43
CA ALA A 78 -3.25 0.06 3.02
C ALA A 78 -4.10 1.32 2.87
N MET A 79 -4.01 2.03 1.74
CA MET A 79 -4.79 3.27 1.58
C MET A 79 -6.28 2.99 1.35
N CYS A 80 -6.62 1.95 0.59
CA CYS A 80 -8.01 1.50 0.40
C CYS A 80 -8.22 0.00 0.61
N ALA A 81 -9.50 -0.39 0.55
CA ALA A 81 -9.92 -1.78 0.55
C ALA A 81 -9.33 -2.58 -0.63
N ILE A 82 -9.24 -1.98 -1.83
CA ILE A 82 -8.70 -2.66 -3.02
C ILE A 82 -7.19 -2.90 -2.87
N ASP A 83 -6.43 -1.93 -2.36
CA ASP A 83 -5.01 -2.09 -2.07
C ASP A 83 -4.76 -3.17 -1.02
N ALA A 84 -5.60 -3.19 0.03
CA ALA A 84 -5.52 -4.20 1.09
C ALA A 84 -5.69 -5.62 0.54
N ILE A 85 -6.68 -5.82 -0.34
CA ILE A 85 -6.91 -7.10 -1.04
C ILE A 85 -5.75 -7.37 -2.03
N GLY A 86 -5.30 -6.34 -2.74
CA GLY A 86 -4.20 -6.37 -3.70
C GLY A 86 -2.84 -6.75 -3.09
N ALA A 87 -2.67 -6.57 -1.79
CA ALA A 87 -1.46 -6.93 -1.07
C ALA A 87 -1.05 -8.40 -1.25
N ALA A 88 -2.03 -9.32 -1.30
CA ALA A 88 -1.76 -10.74 -1.51
C ALA A 88 -1.01 -11.00 -2.84
N PHE A 89 -1.36 -10.23 -3.87
CA PHE A 89 -0.74 -10.33 -5.18
C PHE A 89 0.59 -9.59 -5.26
N THR A 90 0.73 -8.45 -4.56
CA THR A 90 1.98 -7.68 -4.55
C THR A 90 3.08 -8.42 -3.81
N PHE A 91 2.77 -8.99 -2.65
CA PHE A 91 3.75 -9.69 -1.82
C PHE A 91 3.87 -11.17 -2.15
N HIS A 92 3.00 -11.72 -3.00
CA HIS A 92 2.92 -13.15 -3.31
C HIS A 92 2.83 -14.01 -2.05
N GLN A 93 1.98 -13.59 -1.11
CA GLN A 93 1.76 -14.23 0.17
C GLN A 93 0.28 -14.20 0.54
N ASP A 94 -0.14 -15.14 1.36
CA ASP A 94 -1.44 -15.08 2.02
C ASP A 94 -1.51 -13.84 2.91
N THR A 95 -2.71 -13.25 2.99
CA THR A 95 -2.94 -12.05 3.79
C THR A 95 -4.18 -12.17 4.65
N GLU A 96 -4.12 -11.59 5.84
CA GLU A 96 -5.26 -11.36 6.71
C GLU A 96 -5.50 -9.85 6.79
N ILE A 97 -6.73 -9.43 6.50
CA ILE A 97 -7.12 -8.03 6.39
C ILE A 97 -8.19 -7.73 7.43
N HIS A 98 -7.96 -6.69 8.23
CA HIS A 98 -8.92 -6.13 9.17
C HIS A 98 -9.26 -4.70 8.73
N SER A 99 -10.55 -4.38 8.69
CA SER A 99 -11.04 -3.07 8.27
C SER A 99 -12.32 -2.71 9.02
N VAL A 100 -12.88 -1.53 8.74
CA VAL A 100 -14.21 -1.12 9.16
C VAL A 100 -15.03 -0.64 7.97
N CYS A 101 -16.35 -0.83 8.03
CA CYS A 101 -17.26 -0.26 7.05
C CYS A 101 -17.25 1.27 7.14
N SER A 102 -17.07 1.96 6.00
CA SER A 102 -17.05 3.43 5.94
C SER A 102 -18.40 4.08 6.27
N VAL A 103 -19.51 3.34 6.18
CA VAL A 103 -20.87 3.85 6.44
C VAL A 103 -21.30 3.61 7.90
N CYS A 104 -21.13 2.39 8.41
CA CYS A 104 -21.66 2.00 9.72
C CYS A 104 -20.60 1.66 10.78
N GLY A 105 -19.32 1.63 10.42
CA GLY A 105 -18.22 1.32 11.34
C GLY A 105 -18.14 -0.15 11.76
N ALA A 106 -19.00 -1.04 11.24
CA ALA A 106 -18.94 -2.46 11.54
C ALA A 106 -17.59 -3.07 11.12
N PRO A 107 -17.02 -4.01 11.91
CA PRO A 107 -15.75 -4.64 11.57
C PRO A 107 -15.88 -5.48 10.29
N ILE A 108 -14.83 -5.43 9.48
CA ILE A 108 -14.66 -6.20 8.26
C ILE A 108 -13.41 -7.07 8.43
N HIS A 109 -13.50 -8.33 8.04
CA HIS A 109 -12.39 -9.27 8.05
C HIS A 109 -12.35 -10.02 6.72
N ILE A 110 -11.16 -10.19 6.15
CA ILE A 110 -10.93 -10.93 4.91
C ILE A 110 -9.64 -11.74 5.05
N VAL A 111 -9.66 -13.00 4.63
CA VAL A 111 -8.49 -13.87 4.51
C VAL A 111 -8.30 -14.24 3.05
N MET A 112 -7.15 -13.87 2.49
CA MET A 112 -6.73 -14.23 1.15
C MET A 112 -5.76 -15.41 1.24
N GLN A 113 -6.06 -16.50 0.54
CA GLN A 113 -5.15 -17.64 0.36
C GLN A 113 -5.03 -17.97 -1.12
N ASP A 114 -3.79 -18.15 -1.61
CA ASP A 114 -3.51 -18.44 -3.02
C ASP A 114 -4.23 -17.47 -3.99
N GLY A 115 -4.27 -16.18 -3.63
CA GLY A 115 -4.93 -15.13 -4.42
C GLY A 115 -6.46 -15.16 -4.42
N THR A 116 -7.10 -15.97 -3.58
CA THR A 116 -8.57 -16.07 -3.49
C THR A 116 -9.05 -15.73 -2.06
N PRO A 117 -10.16 -15.01 -1.89
CA PRO A 117 -10.76 -14.83 -0.57
C PRO A 117 -11.39 -16.15 -0.10
N VAL A 118 -10.79 -16.79 0.92
CA VAL A 118 -11.29 -18.04 1.51
C VAL A 118 -12.20 -17.79 2.70
N GLU A 119 -12.01 -16.67 3.39
CA GLU A 119 -12.85 -16.20 4.48
C GLU A 119 -13.09 -14.70 4.31
N TYR A 120 -14.31 -14.28 4.59
CA TYR A 120 -14.64 -12.86 4.69
C TYR A 120 -15.93 -12.66 5.49
N SER A 121 -15.99 -11.55 6.20
CA SER A 121 -17.14 -11.09 6.97
C SER A 121 -17.22 -9.55 6.89
N PRO A 122 -18.44 -8.98 6.73
CA PRO A 122 -19.72 -9.67 6.58
C PRO A 122 -19.87 -10.31 5.18
N LYS A 123 -20.85 -11.21 5.00
CA LYS A 123 -21.02 -11.95 3.73
C LYS A 123 -21.60 -11.11 2.59
N ASP A 124 -22.20 -9.99 2.92
CA ASP A 124 -22.68 -8.93 2.02
C ASP A 124 -21.68 -7.77 1.90
N LEU A 125 -20.39 -8.03 2.14
CA LEU A 125 -19.32 -7.06 1.92
C LEU A 125 -19.30 -6.58 0.46
N HIS A 126 -19.21 -5.27 0.28
CA HIS A 126 -18.99 -4.62 -1.01
C HIS A 126 -17.79 -3.68 -0.91
N ALA A 127 -16.98 -3.62 -1.97
CA ALA A 127 -15.96 -2.61 -2.14
C ALA A 127 -16.49 -1.53 -3.10
N LEU A 128 -16.44 -0.28 -2.68
CA LEU A 128 -16.68 0.85 -3.58
C LEU A 128 -15.39 1.15 -4.34
N THR A 129 -15.51 1.33 -5.65
CA THR A 129 -14.40 1.66 -6.53
C THR A 129 -14.85 2.68 -7.56
N PHE A 130 -13.90 3.46 -8.05
CA PHE A 130 -14.11 4.45 -9.11
C PHE A 130 -13.27 4.09 -10.33
N THR A 131 -13.62 4.67 -11.48
CA THR A 131 -12.81 4.49 -12.69
C THR A 131 -11.55 5.35 -12.57
N LEU A 132 -10.37 4.74 -12.67
CA LEU A 132 -9.07 5.41 -12.50
C LEU A 132 -8.83 6.63 -13.40
N GLY A 133 -9.57 6.77 -14.51
CA GLY A 133 -9.50 7.93 -15.41
C GLY A 133 -10.31 9.15 -14.98
N GLU A 134 -11.12 9.05 -13.92
CA GLU A 134 -12.01 10.12 -13.44
C GLU A 134 -11.44 10.85 -12.22
N ILE A 135 -10.30 10.40 -11.69
CA ILE A 135 -9.69 10.92 -10.46
C ILE A 135 -8.23 11.29 -10.74
N SER A 136 -7.82 12.49 -10.32
CA SER A 136 -6.41 12.88 -10.25
C SER A 136 -5.81 12.40 -8.92
N ASN A 137 -4.53 12.00 -8.89
CA ASN A 137 -3.88 11.47 -7.69
C ASN A 137 -4.49 10.16 -7.15
N TRP A 138 -4.46 9.09 -7.97
CA TRP A 138 -5.02 7.78 -7.59
C TRP A 138 -4.31 7.12 -6.41
N ALA A 139 -3.01 7.33 -6.21
CA ALA A 139 -2.31 6.79 -5.04
C ALA A 139 -2.75 7.42 -3.70
N GLY A 140 -3.43 8.56 -3.73
CA GLY A 140 -3.91 9.27 -2.54
C GLY A 140 -5.43 9.42 -2.44
N SER A 141 -6.17 8.98 -3.46
CA SER A 141 -7.63 9.18 -3.55
C SER A 141 -8.34 7.84 -3.47
N CYS A 142 -9.07 7.62 -2.39
CA CYS A 142 -9.76 6.37 -2.08
C CYS A 142 -11.15 6.65 -1.51
#